data_AF-A0A832DVB5-F1
#
_entry.id   AF-A0A832DVB5-F1
#
_cell.length_a   1.000
_cell.length_b   1.000
_cell.length_c   1.000
_cell.angle_alpha   90.00
_cell.angle_beta   90.00
_cell.angle_gamma   90.00
#
_symmetry.space_group_name_H-M   'P 1'
#
loop_
_entity.id
_entity.type
_entity.pdbx_description
1 polymer ?
#
loop_
_entity_poly.entity_id
_entity_poly.type
_entity_poly.pdbx_seq_one_letter_code
_entity_poly.pdbx_strand_id
1 'polypeptide(L)'
;MRKGKHLLNIFYDKGIFVESRGRRVLIDPVGLPRKKPDVVLISHAHRDHCNKRVIQSLNVPIILSEATRDFLGLQASSNHIIVSPGEQVEVGGLQIEAHNAGHILGSLQFRISLDKSVVYTGDFNFEPRIILNPADILKADVLIVEATYGHPRYVFPPRRELYPQLVEMVLKLLSEGLMVTLAARPLGVSQELTAVLSLSKVSVPIVHEKIWRYNVLYEKYGENLGRYLVYHSEKYVREKPLIAPLTVKRNKITCTGWSVTSRHGIPLSSHSDFKGIVRYVRKSQAEEIYTVYGFSKFLAEYLERELGMPSTPLERSNR
;
A
#
# COMPACT_ATOMS: atom_id res chain seq x y z
N MET A 1 44.06 -9.02 -6.28
CA MET A 1 42.89 -8.68 -7.12
C MET A 1 41.77 -8.18 -6.22
N ARG A 2 41.51 -6.86 -6.20
CA ARG A 2 40.42 -6.28 -5.38
C ARG A 2 39.09 -6.65 -6.03
N LYS A 3 38.27 -7.47 -5.34
CA LYS A 3 36.87 -7.71 -5.68
C LYS A 3 36.20 -6.34 -5.90
N GLY A 4 35.59 -6.12 -7.05
CA GLY A 4 34.95 -4.86 -7.41
C GLY A 4 33.96 -4.45 -6.31
N LYS A 5 34.05 -3.20 -5.83
CA LYS A 5 33.05 -2.62 -4.93
C LYS A 5 31.69 -2.74 -5.63
N HIS A 6 30.70 -3.35 -4.98
CA HIS A 6 29.31 -3.26 -5.43
C HIS A 6 28.98 -1.77 -5.64
N LEU A 7 28.62 -1.41 -6.88
CA LEU A 7 28.32 -0.03 -7.31
C LEU A 7 26.98 0.46 -6.75
N LEU A 8 26.14 -0.46 -6.29
CA LEU A 8 24.84 -0.23 -5.68
C LEU A 8 24.82 -0.82 -4.27
N ASN A 9 24.35 -0.06 -3.30
CA ASN A 9 24.20 -0.47 -1.90
C ASN A 9 22.78 -0.16 -1.43
N ILE A 10 22.03 -1.20 -1.05
CA ILE A 10 20.64 -1.10 -0.59
C ILE A 10 20.55 -1.62 0.84
N PHE A 11 20.02 -0.81 1.75
CA PHE A 11 19.88 -1.16 3.16
C PHE A 11 18.76 -0.37 3.82
N TYR A 12 18.32 -0.81 5.01
CA TYR A 12 17.32 -0.10 5.79
C TYR A 12 17.96 0.75 6.91
N ASP A 13 17.64 2.04 6.95
CA ASP A 13 17.96 2.96 8.05
C ASP A 13 16.84 3.98 8.24
N LYS A 14 15.84 3.60 9.06
CA LYS A 14 14.60 4.37 9.30
C LYS A 14 13.80 4.70 8.02
N GLY A 15 14.06 3.93 6.96
CA GLY A 15 13.54 4.00 5.60
C GLY A 15 14.47 3.15 4.72
N ILE A 16 14.18 2.97 3.44
CA ILE A 16 15.02 2.20 2.53
C ILE A 16 16.00 3.15 1.85
N PHE A 17 17.29 2.91 2.01
CA PHE A 17 18.34 3.60 1.27
C PHE A 17 18.70 2.85 0.00
N VAL A 18 18.84 3.60 -1.08
CA VAL A 18 19.47 3.16 -2.32
C VAL A 18 20.64 4.10 -2.59
N GLU A 19 21.86 3.59 -2.52
CA GLU A 19 23.08 4.36 -2.72
C GLU A 19 23.87 3.86 -3.93
N SER A 20 24.29 4.77 -4.81
CA SER A 20 25.20 4.45 -5.91
C SER A 20 26.05 5.66 -6.29
N ARG A 21 27.37 5.45 -6.47
CA ARG A 21 28.35 6.50 -6.84
C ARG A 21 28.23 7.83 -6.06
N GLY A 22 27.89 7.75 -4.77
CA GLY A 22 27.73 8.92 -3.90
C GLY A 22 26.34 9.57 -3.92
N ARG A 23 25.44 9.16 -4.82
CA ARG A 23 24.01 9.52 -4.76
C ARG A 23 23.28 8.67 -3.74
N ARG A 24 22.35 9.26 -3.01
CA ARG A 24 21.57 8.62 -1.95
C ARG A 24 20.09 8.95 -2.07
N VAL A 25 19.29 7.94 -2.36
CA VAL A 25 17.82 8.03 -2.32
C VAL A 25 17.34 7.40 -1.02
N LEU A 26 16.51 8.13 -0.27
CA LEU A 26 15.79 7.61 0.88
C LEU A 26 14.32 7.41 0.51
N ILE A 27 13.82 6.21 0.70
CA ILE A 27 12.45 5.84 0.36
C ILE A 27 11.70 5.54 1.66
N ASP A 28 10.50 6.07 1.79
CA ASP A 28 9.57 5.79 2.90
C ASP A 28 10.21 5.96 4.30
N PRO A 29 10.63 7.20 4.66
CA PRO A 29 11.22 7.48 5.95
C PRO A 29 10.18 7.51 7.08
N VAL A 30 10.32 6.60 8.03
CA VAL A 30 9.55 6.55 9.29
C VAL A 30 10.29 7.20 10.46
N GLY A 31 11.57 7.52 10.29
CA GLY A 31 12.44 8.16 11.27
C GLY A 31 13.58 8.93 10.58
N LEU A 32 14.34 9.72 11.35
CA LEU A 32 15.51 10.40 10.82
C LEU A 32 16.63 9.38 10.54
N PRO A 33 17.16 9.35 9.31
CA PRO A 33 18.27 8.48 8.96
C PRO A 33 19.59 9.00 9.55
N ARG A 34 20.60 8.14 9.66
CA ARG A 34 21.96 8.56 10.07
C ARG A 34 22.68 9.31 8.97
N LYS A 35 22.46 8.91 7.71
CA LYS A 35 23.03 9.56 6.54
C LYS A 35 22.04 10.56 5.95
N LYS A 36 22.53 11.73 5.53
CA LYS A 36 21.72 12.70 4.79
C LYS A 36 21.42 12.17 3.38
N PRO A 37 20.14 12.05 2.97
CA PRO A 37 19.77 11.71 1.60
C PRO A 37 19.92 12.92 0.66
N ASP A 38 20.01 12.67 -0.64
CA ASP A 38 19.94 13.70 -1.68
C ASP A 38 18.49 13.95 -2.13
N VAL A 39 17.69 12.88 -2.20
CA VAL A 39 16.27 12.89 -2.58
C VAL A 39 15.50 11.92 -1.70
N VAL A 40 14.25 12.26 -1.38
CA VAL A 40 13.32 11.42 -0.64
C VAL A 40 12.14 11.03 -1.52
N LEU A 41 11.75 9.75 -1.51
CA LEU A 41 10.56 9.25 -2.19
C LEU A 41 9.53 8.77 -1.16
N ILE A 42 8.28 9.20 -1.29
CA ILE A 42 7.17 8.71 -0.46
C ILE A 42 6.21 7.94 -1.35
N SER A 43 6.12 6.63 -1.15
CA SER A 43 5.25 5.77 -1.96
C SER A 43 3.77 6.03 -1.68
N HIS A 44 3.41 6.15 -0.40
CA HIS A 44 2.03 6.37 0.02
C HIS A 44 1.91 6.83 1.49
N ALA A 45 0.68 7.15 1.91
CA ALA A 45 0.39 7.84 3.16
C ALA A 45 0.15 6.94 4.40
N HIS A 46 0.47 5.63 4.36
CA HIS A 46 0.41 4.82 5.58
C HIS A 46 1.59 5.12 6.51
N ARG A 47 1.31 5.04 7.83
CA ARG A 47 2.24 5.50 8.88
C ARG A 47 3.50 4.64 9.02
N ASP A 48 3.42 3.41 8.57
CA ASP A 48 4.52 2.44 8.55
C ASP A 48 5.47 2.62 7.36
N HIS A 49 5.09 3.49 6.41
CA HIS A 49 5.89 3.95 5.28
C HIS A 49 6.39 5.38 5.45
N CYS A 50 5.63 6.25 6.12
CA CYS A 50 6.10 7.61 6.32
C CYS A 50 5.66 8.24 7.63
N ASN A 51 6.53 9.11 8.13
CA ASN A 51 6.23 9.94 9.29
C ASN A 51 6.20 11.42 8.89
N LYS A 52 5.03 12.04 9.04
CA LYS A 52 4.80 13.46 8.72
C LYS A 52 5.87 14.38 9.33
N ARG A 53 6.21 14.19 10.61
CA ARG A 53 7.19 15.06 11.30
C ARG A 53 8.59 14.90 10.71
N VAL A 54 8.94 13.68 10.31
CA VAL A 54 10.22 13.39 9.65
C VAL A 54 10.26 14.06 8.28
N ILE A 55 9.21 13.91 7.48
CA ILE A 55 9.08 14.57 6.17
C ILE A 55 9.25 16.09 6.32
N GLN A 56 8.55 16.71 7.27
CA GLN A 56 8.62 18.15 7.52
C GLN A 56 10.00 18.62 8.00
N SER A 57 10.79 17.74 8.63
CA SER A 57 12.15 18.09 9.08
C SER A 57 13.22 17.93 8.00
N LEU A 58 12.92 17.24 6.90
CA LEU A 58 13.87 16.97 5.83
C LEU A 58 13.93 18.14 4.85
N ASN A 59 15.08 18.82 4.80
CA ASN A 59 15.33 19.93 3.87
C ASN A 59 16.04 19.44 2.59
N VAL A 60 15.39 18.52 1.89
CA VAL A 60 15.80 17.94 0.60
C VAL A 60 14.57 17.79 -0.29
N PRO A 61 14.71 17.62 -1.62
CA PRO A 61 13.58 17.30 -2.50
C PRO A 61 12.84 16.03 -2.05
N ILE A 62 11.51 16.11 -2.00
CA ILE A 62 10.60 15.03 -1.59
C ILE A 62 9.61 14.80 -2.72
N ILE A 63 9.67 13.63 -3.33
CA ILE A 63 8.79 13.22 -4.43
C ILE A 63 7.65 12.37 -3.86
N LEU A 64 6.42 12.76 -4.16
CA LEU A 64 5.19 12.12 -3.69
C LEU A 64 4.00 12.49 -4.59
N SER A 65 2.92 11.71 -4.54
CA SER A 65 1.67 12.10 -5.21
C SER A 65 0.93 13.19 -4.44
N GLU A 66 0.05 13.91 -5.15
CA GLU A 66 -0.78 14.94 -4.53
C GLU A 66 -1.71 14.36 -3.45
N ALA A 67 -2.36 13.23 -3.75
CA ALA A 67 -3.20 12.54 -2.78
C ALA A 67 -2.42 12.09 -1.55
N THR A 68 -1.19 11.59 -1.70
CA THR A 68 -0.32 11.25 -0.56
C THR A 68 0.00 12.47 0.30
N ARG A 69 0.33 13.62 -0.32
CA ARG A 69 0.54 14.89 0.40
C ARG A 69 -0.69 15.28 1.23
N ASP A 70 -1.87 15.21 0.63
CA ASP A 70 -3.14 15.58 1.25
C ASP A 70 -3.52 14.63 2.39
N PHE A 71 -3.35 13.31 2.22
CA PHE A 71 -3.59 12.33 3.28
C PHE A 71 -2.67 12.54 4.50
N LEU A 72 -1.45 13.00 4.28
CA LEU A 72 -0.51 13.38 5.35
C LEU A 72 -0.83 14.76 5.95
N GLY A 73 -1.73 15.53 5.32
CA GLY A 73 -2.04 16.91 5.68
C GLY A 73 -0.80 17.80 5.63
N LEU A 74 0.09 17.53 4.67
CA LEU A 74 1.28 18.35 4.43
C LEU A 74 0.86 19.62 3.69
N GLN A 75 1.38 20.76 4.14
CA GLN A 75 1.22 22.01 3.40
C GLN A 75 2.07 21.97 2.14
N ALA A 76 1.71 22.78 1.14
CA ALA A 76 2.56 23.00 -0.01
C ALA A 76 3.92 23.54 0.45
N SER A 77 4.99 23.02 -0.14
CA SER A 77 6.36 23.40 0.18
C SER A 77 7.18 23.33 -1.10
N SER A 78 8.16 24.21 -1.24
CA SER A 78 9.01 24.28 -2.45
C SER A 78 9.89 23.05 -2.65
N ASN A 79 10.13 22.26 -1.59
CA ASN A 79 10.84 21.00 -1.68
C ASN A 79 9.94 19.80 -2.00
N HIS A 80 8.61 19.97 -2.04
CA HIS A 80 7.70 18.91 -2.48
C HIS A 80 7.58 18.91 -4.00
N ILE A 81 7.89 17.78 -4.62
CA ILE A 81 7.77 17.55 -6.06
C ILE A 81 6.61 16.59 -6.24
N ILE A 82 5.50 17.11 -6.78
CA ILE A 82 4.28 16.34 -6.99
C ILE A 82 4.40 15.57 -8.30
N VAL A 83 4.13 14.28 -8.25
CA VAL A 83 4.15 13.39 -9.43
C VAL A 83 2.89 12.52 -9.52
N SER A 84 2.49 12.22 -10.75
CA SER A 84 1.40 11.31 -11.10
C SER A 84 1.94 10.02 -11.73
N PRO A 85 1.18 8.90 -11.71
CA PRO A 85 1.55 7.71 -12.47
C PRO A 85 1.81 8.03 -13.95
N GLY A 86 2.95 7.57 -14.47
CA GLY A 86 3.42 7.81 -15.83
C GLY A 86 4.35 9.02 -15.98
N GLU A 87 4.53 9.84 -14.94
CA GLU A 87 5.43 10.99 -14.98
C GLU A 87 6.87 10.62 -14.63
N GLN A 88 7.80 11.34 -15.25
CA GLN A 88 9.24 11.26 -14.99
C GLN A 88 9.74 12.63 -14.52
N VAL A 89 10.61 12.62 -13.51
CA VAL A 89 11.28 13.81 -12.99
C VAL A 89 12.78 13.61 -12.90
N GLU A 90 13.54 14.67 -13.13
CA GLU A 90 14.98 14.69 -12.88
C GLU A 90 15.27 15.56 -11.65
N VAL A 91 15.82 14.94 -10.60
CA VAL A 91 16.03 15.61 -9.32
C VAL A 91 17.36 15.16 -8.73
N GLY A 92 18.25 16.11 -8.43
CA GLY A 92 19.57 15.78 -7.88
C GLY A 92 20.41 14.91 -8.82
N GLY A 93 20.25 15.04 -10.13
CA GLY A 93 20.93 14.22 -11.15
C GLY A 93 20.47 12.76 -11.18
N LEU A 94 19.26 12.48 -10.67
CA LEU A 94 18.60 11.18 -10.70
C LEU A 94 17.35 11.29 -11.57
N GLN A 95 17.14 10.35 -12.48
CA GLN A 95 15.87 10.21 -13.18
C GLN A 95 14.98 9.24 -12.41
N ILE A 96 13.76 9.69 -12.10
CA ILE A 96 12.79 8.97 -11.29
C ILE A 96 11.46 8.96 -12.02
N GLU A 97 10.93 7.77 -12.29
CA GLU A 97 9.60 7.57 -12.86
C GLU A 97 8.63 7.10 -11.77
N ALA A 98 7.43 7.65 -11.76
CA ALA A 98 6.34 7.25 -10.88
C ALA A 98 5.33 6.36 -11.62
N HIS A 99 4.89 5.26 -11.00
CA HIS A 99 3.91 4.34 -11.59
C HIS A 99 2.81 4.00 -10.58
N ASN A 100 1.66 3.54 -11.06
CA ASN A 100 0.55 3.19 -10.17
C ASN A 100 0.92 1.94 -9.32
N ALA A 101 0.77 2.02 -8.00
CA ALA A 101 0.91 0.86 -7.12
C ALA A 101 -0.42 0.16 -6.81
N GLY A 102 -1.56 0.77 -7.14
CA GLY A 102 -2.88 0.15 -6.96
C GLY A 102 -3.24 -0.19 -5.50
N HIS A 103 -2.50 0.29 -4.50
CA HIS A 103 -2.67 -0.05 -3.08
C HIS A 103 -3.68 0.85 -2.36
N ILE A 104 -3.44 2.16 -2.36
CA ILE A 104 -4.40 3.19 -1.96
C ILE A 104 -4.40 4.32 -2.99
N LEU A 105 -5.35 5.25 -2.89
CA LEU A 105 -5.36 6.41 -3.77
C LEU A 105 -4.04 7.16 -3.64
N GLY A 106 -3.41 7.48 -4.78
CA GLY A 106 -2.11 8.14 -4.82
C GLY A 106 -0.91 7.26 -4.46
N SER A 107 -1.08 5.95 -4.25
CA SER A 107 0.07 5.06 -4.03
C SER A 107 0.91 4.89 -5.30
N LEU A 108 2.22 5.06 -5.15
CA LEU A 108 3.18 5.04 -6.24
C LEU A 108 4.25 3.95 -6.05
N GLN A 109 4.61 3.34 -7.17
CA GLN A 109 5.88 2.65 -7.34
C GLN A 109 6.88 3.64 -7.94
N PHE A 110 8.16 3.47 -7.66
CA PHE A 110 9.21 4.29 -8.24
C PHE A 110 10.21 3.45 -9.01
N ARG A 111 10.52 3.85 -10.25
CA ARG A 111 11.71 3.38 -10.96
C ARG A 111 12.77 4.47 -10.88
N ILE A 112 13.96 4.10 -10.41
CA ILE A 112 15.09 4.99 -10.17
C ILE A 112 16.21 4.56 -11.11
N SER A 113 16.63 5.48 -11.98
CA SER A 113 17.76 5.25 -12.89
C SER A 113 19.07 5.65 -12.20
N LEU A 114 19.84 4.65 -11.79
CA LEU A 114 21.21 4.77 -11.28
C LEU A 114 22.17 4.08 -12.27
N ASP A 115 23.23 3.45 -11.77
CA ASP A 115 24.05 2.51 -12.55
C ASP A 115 23.27 1.27 -13.00
N LYS A 116 22.19 0.96 -12.28
CA LYS A 116 21.19 -0.07 -12.56
C LYS A 116 19.81 0.57 -12.42
N SER A 117 18.82 0.04 -13.13
CA SER A 117 17.42 0.37 -12.91
C SER A 117 16.92 -0.30 -11.63
N VAL A 118 16.53 0.50 -10.64
CA VAL A 118 15.97 0.01 -9.37
C VAL A 118 14.49 0.33 -9.31
N VAL A 119 13.64 -0.69 -9.13
CA VAL A 119 12.21 -0.49 -8.86
C VAL A 119 11.94 -0.73 -7.39
N TYR A 120 11.22 0.21 -6.76
CA TYR A 120 10.59 0.02 -5.46
C TYR A 120 9.07 0.01 -5.62
N THR A 121 8.42 -1.05 -5.15
CA THR A 121 6.97 -1.22 -5.33
C THR A 121 6.12 -0.39 -4.37
N GLY A 122 6.67 0.03 -3.23
CA GLY A 122 5.82 0.36 -2.08
C GLY A 122 4.95 -0.82 -1.68
N ASP A 123 3.86 -0.54 -0.98
CA ASP A 123 2.74 -1.48 -0.92
C ASP A 123 2.01 -1.46 -2.27
N PHE A 124 1.64 -2.63 -2.81
CA PHE A 124 1.03 -2.70 -4.14
C PHE A 124 -0.10 -3.75 -4.23
N ASN A 125 -1.02 -3.56 -5.17
CA ASN A 125 -2.07 -4.54 -5.49
C ASN A 125 -2.29 -4.71 -6.99
N PHE A 126 -2.17 -5.94 -7.49
CA PHE A 126 -2.46 -6.26 -8.89
C PHE A 126 -3.90 -6.59 -9.20
N GLU A 127 -4.74 -6.72 -8.19
CA GLU A 127 -6.12 -7.05 -8.46
C GLU A 127 -6.93 -5.80 -8.77
N PRO A 128 -7.68 -5.77 -9.90
CA PRO A 128 -8.62 -4.70 -10.17
C PRO A 128 -9.64 -4.57 -9.05
N ARG A 129 -9.88 -3.34 -8.58
CA ARG A 129 -10.85 -3.05 -7.53
C ARG A 129 -11.86 -2.04 -8.04
N ILE A 130 -13.03 -2.04 -7.41
CA ILE A 130 -14.13 -1.13 -7.80
C ILE A 130 -13.75 0.36 -7.68
N ILE A 131 -12.73 0.68 -6.87
CA ILE A 131 -12.27 2.04 -6.59
C ILE A 131 -10.91 2.39 -7.18
N LEU A 132 -10.12 1.42 -7.64
CA LEU A 132 -8.71 1.69 -7.99
C LEU A 132 -8.22 0.71 -9.06
N ASN A 133 -7.47 1.24 -10.02
CA ASN A 133 -6.78 0.45 -11.04
C ASN A 133 -5.65 -0.39 -10.42
N PRO A 134 -5.38 -1.59 -10.97
CA PRO A 134 -4.30 -2.45 -10.50
C PRO A 134 -2.93 -1.82 -10.75
N ALA A 135 -1.94 -2.24 -9.96
CA ALA A 135 -0.55 -1.86 -10.13
C ALA A 135 0.00 -2.27 -11.51
N ASP A 136 1.00 -1.53 -11.99
CA ASP A 136 1.80 -1.93 -13.15
C ASP A 136 2.90 -2.92 -12.72
N ILE A 137 3.26 -3.87 -13.60
CA ILE A 137 4.48 -4.66 -13.41
C ILE A 137 5.61 -3.97 -14.14
N LEU A 138 6.63 -3.53 -13.39
CA LEU A 138 7.78 -2.84 -13.95
C LEU A 138 8.95 -3.79 -14.14
N LYS A 139 9.66 -3.65 -15.25
CA LYS A 139 10.96 -4.28 -15.45
C LYS A 139 12.04 -3.48 -14.73
N ALA A 140 13.05 -4.17 -14.21
CA ALA A 140 14.18 -3.57 -13.50
C ALA A 140 15.37 -4.52 -13.49
N ASP A 141 16.57 -4.00 -13.25
CA ASP A 141 17.73 -4.84 -12.91
C ASP A 141 17.66 -5.29 -11.45
N VAL A 142 17.14 -4.40 -10.58
CA VAL A 142 16.96 -4.63 -9.15
C VAL A 142 15.53 -4.32 -8.73
N LEU A 143 14.88 -5.27 -8.05
CA LEU A 143 13.52 -5.10 -7.54
C LEU A 143 13.51 -5.08 -6.01
N ILE A 144 12.96 -4.02 -5.41
CA ILE A 144 12.65 -3.94 -3.99
C ILE A 144 11.13 -4.09 -3.82
N VAL A 145 10.68 -5.22 -3.26
CA VAL A 145 9.27 -5.64 -3.23
C VAL A 145 8.76 -5.88 -1.81
N GLU A 146 7.53 -5.44 -1.52
CA GLU A 146 6.89 -5.74 -0.24
C GLU A 146 6.57 -7.24 -0.08
N ALA A 147 6.53 -7.70 1.17
CA ALA A 147 6.24 -9.08 1.53
C ALA A 147 5.18 -9.18 2.63
N THR A 148 4.22 -8.24 2.71
CA THR A 148 3.13 -8.28 3.72
C THR A 148 2.43 -9.64 3.74
N TYR A 149 2.16 -10.19 2.55
CA TYR A 149 1.59 -11.52 2.35
C TYR A 149 2.56 -12.49 1.67
N GLY A 150 3.86 -12.36 1.95
CA GLY A 150 4.95 -13.15 1.35
C GLY A 150 5.02 -14.63 1.75
N HIS A 151 3.96 -15.22 2.34
CA HIS A 151 3.90 -16.65 2.68
C HIS A 151 2.77 -17.34 1.89
N PRO A 152 2.97 -18.57 1.35
CA PRO A 152 1.98 -19.32 0.55
C PRO A 152 0.59 -19.56 1.18
N ARG A 153 0.42 -19.24 2.47
CA ARG A 153 -0.85 -19.37 3.19
C ARG A 153 -1.78 -18.19 2.93
N TYR A 154 -1.25 -17.07 2.40
CA TYR A 154 -1.98 -15.86 2.09
C TYR A 154 -2.22 -15.79 0.59
N VAL A 155 -3.22 -16.56 0.15
CA VAL A 155 -3.75 -16.51 -1.21
C VAL A 155 -5.22 -16.12 -1.09
N PHE A 156 -5.61 -15.03 -1.75
CA PHE A 156 -6.95 -14.48 -1.59
C PHE A 156 -7.87 -14.94 -2.73
N PRO A 157 -9.16 -15.20 -2.46
CA PRO A 157 -10.13 -15.36 -3.54
C PRO A 157 -10.22 -14.05 -4.33
N PRO A 158 -10.51 -14.10 -5.64
CA PRO A 158 -10.60 -12.90 -6.44
C PRO A 158 -11.82 -12.05 -6.04
N ARG A 159 -11.74 -10.73 -6.24
CA ARG A 159 -12.79 -9.74 -5.93
C ARG A 159 -14.11 -10.03 -6.64
N ARG A 160 -14.05 -10.64 -7.83
CA ARG A 160 -15.25 -11.11 -8.54
C ARG A 160 -16.06 -12.17 -7.77
N GLU A 161 -15.41 -12.89 -6.86
CA GLU A 161 -16.04 -13.87 -5.96
C GLU A 161 -16.29 -13.24 -4.57
N LEU A 162 -15.34 -12.47 -4.05
CA LEU A 162 -15.47 -11.84 -2.73
C LEU A 162 -16.56 -10.76 -2.65
N TYR A 163 -16.73 -9.93 -3.69
CA TYR A 163 -17.71 -8.85 -3.65
C TYR A 163 -19.16 -9.37 -3.58
N PRO A 164 -19.61 -10.31 -4.44
CA PRO A 164 -20.94 -10.90 -4.30
C PRO A 164 -21.15 -11.58 -2.94
N GLN A 165 -20.19 -12.38 -2.48
CA GLN A 165 -20.25 -13.05 -1.18
C GLN A 165 -20.41 -12.07 -0.02
N LEU A 166 -19.67 -10.95 -0.06
CA LEU A 166 -19.77 -9.89 0.95
C LEU A 166 -21.17 -9.27 0.95
N VAL A 167 -21.70 -8.92 -0.22
CA VAL A 167 -23.01 -8.29 -0.36
C VAL A 167 -24.13 -9.24 0.10
N GLU A 168 -24.10 -10.50 -0.32
CA GLU A 168 -25.04 -11.54 0.08
C GLU A 168 -25.03 -11.80 1.59
N MET A 169 -23.84 -11.89 2.18
CA MET A 169 -23.69 -12.06 3.62
C MET A 169 -24.27 -10.87 4.40
N VAL A 170 -23.99 -9.64 3.96
CA VAL A 170 -24.55 -8.43 4.58
C VAL A 170 -26.08 -8.42 4.48
N LEU A 171 -26.63 -8.74 3.31
CA LEU A 171 -28.08 -8.86 3.10
C LEU A 171 -28.74 -9.84 4.05
N LYS A 172 -28.18 -11.06 4.12
CA LYS A 172 -28.71 -12.12 4.97
C LYS A 172 -28.77 -11.67 6.42
N LEU A 173 -27.66 -11.16 6.96
CA LEU A 173 -27.59 -10.73 8.36
C LEU A 173 -28.57 -9.59 8.65
N LEU A 174 -28.71 -8.62 7.75
CA LEU A 174 -29.68 -7.54 7.91
C LEU A 174 -31.13 -8.06 7.86
N SER A 175 -31.43 -9.03 6.99
CA SER A 175 -32.78 -9.64 6.92
C SER A 175 -33.17 -10.43 8.17
N GLU A 176 -32.18 -10.93 8.91
CA GLU A 176 -32.34 -11.56 10.22
C GLU A 176 -32.45 -10.54 11.37
N GLY A 177 -32.47 -9.23 11.07
CA GLY A 177 -32.53 -8.15 12.06
C GLY A 177 -31.23 -7.94 12.84
N LEU A 178 -30.12 -8.50 12.36
CA LEU A 178 -28.83 -8.43 13.03
C LEU A 178 -28.08 -7.14 12.68
N MET A 179 -27.34 -6.63 13.66
CA MET A 179 -26.39 -5.54 13.47
C MET A 179 -25.18 -6.02 12.69
N VAL A 180 -24.84 -5.33 11.61
CA VAL A 180 -23.70 -5.69 10.74
C VAL A 180 -22.63 -4.61 10.82
N THR A 181 -21.50 -4.93 11.45
CA THR A 181 -20.31 -4.05 11.46
C THR A 181 -19.17 -4.70 10.68
N LEU A 182 -18.72 -4.07 9.60
CA LEU A 182 -17.54 -4.44 8.84
C LEU A 182 -16.35 -3.61 9.33
N ALA A 183 -15.32 -4.28 9.84
CA ALA A 183 -14.17 -3.63 10.45
C ALA A 183 -12.93 -3.72 9.55
N ALA A 184 -12.37 -2.59 9.16
CA ALA A 184 -11.21 -2.50 8.25
C ALA A 184 -10.24 -1.36 8.63
N ARG A 185 -9.07 -1.29 7.96
CA ARG A 185 -8.17 -0.14 8.08
C ARG A 185 -8.87 1.12 7.53
N PRO A 186 -8.84 2.26 8.25
CA PRO A 186 -9.59 3.45 7.83
C PRO A 186 -9.26 4.00 6.43
N LEU A 187 -8.00 3.83 5.98
CA LEU A 187 -7.50 4.24 4.67
C LEU A 187 -7.19 2.99 3.84
N GLY A 188 -7.81 2.87 2.66
CA GLY A 188 -7.70 1.75 1.73
C GLY A 188 -8.97 0.89 1.70
N VAL A 189 -8.97 -0.23 2.44
CA VAL A 189 -10.05 -1.24 2.39
C VAL A 189 -11.42 -0.66 2.80
N SER A 190 -11.48 0.30 3.71
CA SER A 190 -12.76 0.92 4.10
C SER A 190 -13.44 1.68 2.94
N GLN A 191 -12.69 2.32 2.05
CA GLN A 191 -13.24 2.98 0.87
C GLN A 191 -13.77 1.95 -0.13
N GLU A 192 -13.04 0.85 -0.30
CA GLU A 192 -13.45 -0.27 -1.15
C GLU A 192 -14.76 -0.89 -0.65
N LEU A 193 -14.88 -1.13 0.67
CA LEU A 193 -16.12 -1.59 1.28
C LEU A 193 -17.29 -0.61 1.10
N THR A 194 -17.01 0.70 1.19
CA THR A 194 -18.02 1.75 0.99
C THR A 194 -18.58 1.65 -0.42
N ALA A 195 -17.70 1.60 -1.42
CA ALA A 195 -18.09 1.51 -2.83
C ALA A 195 -18.82 0.20 -3.15
N VAL A 196 -18.31 -0.96 -2.69
CA VAL A 196 -18.96 -2.26 -2.92
C VAL A 196 -20.39 -2.26 -2.40
N LEU A 197 -20.61 -1.85 -1.16
CA LEU A 197 -21.95 -1.83 -0.57
C LEU A 197 -22.85 -0.80 -1.22
N SER A 198 -22.35 0.42 -1.43
CA SER A 198 -23.15 1.50 -2.00
C SER A 198 -23.56 1.24 -3.45
N LEU A 199 -22.60 0.87 -4.29
CA LEU A 199 -22.80 0.69 -5.73
C LEU A 199 -23.54 -0.60 -6.07
N SER A 200 -23.55 -1.59 -5.16
CA SER A 200 -24.44 -2.75 -5.27
C SER A 200 -25.94 -2.37 -5.19
N LYS A 201 -26.27 -1.15 -4.71
CA LYS A 201 -27.63 -0.63 -4.49
C LYS A 201 -28.47 -1.45 -3.49
N VAL A 202 -27.83 -2.38 -2.80
CA VAL A 202 -28.44 -3.27 -1.82
C VAL A 202 -28.66 -2.57 -0.48
N SER A 203 -27.71 -1.72 -0.07
CA SER A 203 -27.84 -0.91 1.14
C SER A 203 -27.00 0.35 1.04
N VAL A 204 -27.44 1.42 1.69
CA VAL A 204 -26.62 2.62 1.89
C VAL A 204 -25.80 2.40 3.15
N PRO A 205 -24.47 2.19 3.08
CA PRO A 205 -23.67 1.93 4.26
C PRO A 205 -23.56 3.18 5.13
N ILE A 206 -23.42 2.96 6.43
CA ILE A 206 -23.00 3.98 7.38
C ILE A 206 -21.48 3.86 7.54
N VAL A 207 -20.74 4.96 7.48
CA VAL A 207 -19.29 5.00 7.68
C VAL A 207 -18.93 5.75 8.95
N HIS A 208 -17.97 5.23 9.69
CA HIS A 208 -17.40 5.93 10.84
C HIS A 208 -16.68 7.21 10.40
N GLU A 209 -16.76 8.30 11.18
CA GLU A 209 -16.11 9.60 10.90
C GLU A 209 -14.64 9.49 10.43
N LYS A 210 -13.79 8.68 11.09
CA LYS A 210 -12.39 8.45 10.67
C LYS A 210 -12.26 7.93 9.24
N ILE A 211 -13.20 7.12 8.76
CA ILE A 211 -13.26 6.60 7.40
C ILE A 211 -13.80 7.69 6.46
N TRP A 212 -14.87 8.37 6.87
CA TRP A 212 -15.45 9.48 6.10
C TRP A 212 -14.41 10.54 5.72
N ARG A 213 -13.51 10.92 6.63
CA ARG A 213 -12.42 11.86 6.32
C ARG A 213 -11.55 11.42 5.14
N TYR A 214 -11.33 10.12 4.99
CA TYR A 214 -10.62 9.57 3.83
C TYR A 214 -11.53 9.44 2.60
N ASN A 215 -12.81 9.09 2.78
CA ASN A 215 -13.79 9.06 1.67
C ASN A 215 -13.88 10.41 0.96
N VAL A 216 -13.94 11.52 1.71
CA VAL A 216 -13.96 12.88 1.15
C VAL A 216 -12.76 13.14 0.25
N LEU A 217 -11.57 12.67 0.64
CA LEU A 217 -10.38 12.80 -0.18
C LEU A 217 -10.47 11.90 -1.41
N TYR A 218 -10.94 10.66 -1.28
CA TYR A 218 -11.17 9.79 -2.44
C TYR A 218 -12.11 10.44 -3.48
N GLU A 219 -13.22 11.01 -3.02
CA GLU A 219 -14.19 11.70 -3.87
C GLU A 219 -13.61 13.00 -4.47
N LYS A 220 -12.79 13.74 -3.72
CA LYS A 220 -12.05 14.92 -4.24
C LYS A 220 -11.19 14.56 -5.46
N TYR A 221 -10.57 13.39 -5.45
CA TYR A 221 -9.74 12.90 -6.55
C TYR A 221 -10.52 12.10 -7.61
N GLY A 222 -11.86 12.12 -7.55
CA GLY A 222 -12.74 11.57 -8.59
C GLY A 222 -13.17 10.12 -8.39
N GLU A 223 -12.81 9.48 -7.27
CA GLU A 223 -13.22 8.10 -7.02
C GLU A 223 -14.71 8.01 -6.63
N ASN A 224 -15.44 7.12 -7.29
CA ASN A 224 -16.87 6.92 -7.03
C ASN A 224 -17.10 5.93 -5.90
N LEU A 225 -17.41 6.44 -4.71
CA LEU A 225 -17.76 5.61 -3.54
C LEU A 225 -19.26 5.35 -3.39
N GLY A 226 -20.08 5.93 -4.28
CA GLY A 226 -21.54 5.92 -4.16
C GLY A 226 -22.06 6.72 -2.96
N ARG A 227 -23.34 6.51 -2.61
CA ARG A 227 -23.98 7.12 -1.44
C ARG A 227 -23.61 6.39 -0.15
N TYR A 228 -23.29 7.14 0.90
CA TYR A 228 -23.11 6.61 2.25
C TYR A 228 -23.59 7.65 3.29
N LEU A 229 -23.85 7.19 4.51
CA LEU A 229 -24.20 8.04 5.65
C LEU A 229 -23.01 8.14 6.61
N VAL A 230 -22.85 9.27 7.31
CA VAL A 230 -21.76 9.45 8.27
C VAL A 230 -22.28 9.25 9.69
N TYR A 231 -21.58 8.43 10.46
CA TYR A 231 -21.85 8.23 11.89
C TYR A 231 -21.07 9.23 12.74
N HIS A 232 -21.77 10.20 13.33
CA HIS A 232 -21.21 11.20 14.26
C HIS A 232 -21.53 10.96 15.75
N SER A 233 -22.22 9.84 16.11
CA SER A 233 -22.97 9.59 17.39
C SER A 233 -24.34 10.30 17.39
N GLU A 234 -25.48 9.78 17.87
CA GLU A 234 -25.87 8.59 18.65
C GLU A 234 -27.07 7.89 17.96
N LYS A 235 -27.25 6.58 18.18
CA LYS A 235 -28.18 5.63 17.52
C LYS A 235 -27.75 5.14 16.13
N TYR A 236 -26.99 4.05 16.15
CA TYR A 236 -26.82 3.17 14.99
C TYR A 236 -28.19 2.65 14.51
N VAL A 237 -28.46 2.81 13.22
CA VAL A 237 -29.66 2.27 12.58
C VAL A 237 -29.39 0.79 12.28
N ARG A 238 -30.09 -0.11 12.99
CA ARG A 238 -29.91 -1.57 12.88
C ARG A 238 -30.08 -2.10 11.45
N GLU A 239 -30.78 -1.36 10.60
CA GLU A 239 -31.13 -1.74 9.22
C GLU A 239 -30.04 -1.44 8.18
N LYS A 240 -28.90 -0.86 8.56
CA LYS A 240 -27.82 -0.49 7.63
C LYS A 240 -26.46 -1.01 8.10
N PRO A 241 -25.58 -1.50 7.20
CA PRO A 241 -24.27 -1.95 7.59
C PRO A 241 -23.39 -0.77 8.02
N LEU A 242 -22.64 -0.93 9.12
CA LEU A 242 -21.63 0.01 9.57
C LEU A 242 -20.26 -0.42 9.07
N ILE A 243 -19.51 0.49 8.46
CA ILE A 243 -18.08 0.35 8.19
C ILE A 243 -17.31 1.12 9.25
N ALA A 244 -16.46 0.42 10.00
CA ALA A 244 -15.75 0.98 11.15
C ALA A 244 -14.26 0.58 11.19
N PRO A 245 -13.43 1.29 11.98
CA PRO A 245 -12.05 0.90 12.21
C PRO A 245 -11.92 -0.45 12.92
N LEU A 246 -10.81 -1.15 12.66
CA LEU A 246 -10.46 -2.42 13.32
C LEU A 246 -10.49 -2.38 14.86
N THR A 247 -10.36 -1.22 15.48
CA THR A 247 -10.36 -1.02 16.93
C THR A 247 -11.73 -1.25 17.60
N VAL A 248 -12.83 -1.33 16.84
CA VAL A 248 -14.14 -1.71 17.39
C VAL A 248 -14.07 -3.11 18.00
N LYS A 249 -14.66 -3.32 19.19
CA LYS A 249 -14.39 -4.50 20.04
C LYS A 249 -15.37 -5.66 19.88
N ARG A 250 -16.64 -5.43 19.54
CA ARG A 250 -17.71 -6.46 19.57
C ARG A 250 -18.48 -6.53 18.25
N ASN A 251 -19.03 -7.71 17.97
CA ASN A 251 -19.97 -7.99 16.87
C ASN A 251 -19.54 -7.41 15.52
N LYS A 252 -18.31 -7.72 15.12
CA LYS A 252 -17.71 -7.25 13.88
C LYS A 252 -17.29 -8.40 12.97
N ILE A 253 -17.40 -8.16 11.68
CA ILE A 253 -16.82 -8.97 10.62
C ILE A 253 -15.51 -8.28 10.23
N THR A 254 -14.39 -8.96 10.42
CA THR A 254 -13.07 -8.36 10.17
C THR A 254 -12.72 -8.49 8.69
N CYS A 255 -12.43 -7.37 8.03
CA CYS A 255 -12.08 -7.30 6.62
C CYS A 255 -10.60 -6.93 6.48
N THR A 256 -9.75 -7.95 6.42
CA THR A 256 -8.29 -7.81 6.23
C THR A 256 -7.75 -9.05 5.54
N GLY A 257 -6.66 -8.96 4.78
CA GLY A 257 -6.01 -10.15 4.19
C GLY A 257 -5.56 -11.20 5.23
N TRP A 258 -5.33 -10.78 6.49
CA TRP A 258 -5.06 -11.69 7.61
C TRP A 258 -6.24 -12.62 7.95
N SER A 259 -7.43 -12.32 7.44
CA SER A 259 -8.64 -13.10 7.66
C SER A 259 -8.75 -14.32 6.75
N VAL A 260 -7.77 -14.58 5.88
CA VAL A 260 -7.76 -15.77 5.01
C VAL A 260 -7.82 -17.07 5.80
N THR A 261 -7.28 -17.10 7.01
CA THR A 261 -7.33 -18.26 7.92
C THR A 261 -8.47 -18.17 8.94
N SER A 262 -9.30 -17.11 8.89
CA SER A 262 -10.41 -16.89 9.82
C SER A 262 -11.70 -17.47 9.27
N ARG A 263 -12.49 -18.12 10.13
CA ARG A 263 -13.83 -18.63 9.76
C ARG A 263 -14.88 -17.54 9.57
N HIS A 264 -14.67 -16.36 10.16
CA HIS A 264 -15.69 -15.30 10.25
C HIS A 264 -15.20 -13.95 9.71
N GLY A 265 -14.02 -13.91 9.10
CA GLY A 265 -13.47 -12.70 8.51
C GLY A 265 -13.44 -12.79 6.99
N ILE A 266 -13.35 -11.65 6.33
CA ILE A 266 -13.26 -11.55 4.88
C ILE A 266 -11.81 -11.22 4.52
N PRO A 267 -11.14 -12.02 3.68
CA PRO A 267 -9.75 -11.79 3.25
C PRO A 267 -9.62 -10.64 2.25
N LEU A 268 -10.20 -9.48 2.57
CA LEU A 268 -10.16 -8.28 1.74
C LEU A 268 -8.94 -7.44 2.12
N SER A 269 -8.04 -7.23 1.17
CA SER A 269 -6.78 -6.52 1.38
C SER A 269 -6.54 -5.48 0.30
N SER A 270 -5.81 -4.42 0.65
CA SER A 270 -5.24 -3.48 -0.32
C SER A 270 -3.87 -3.92 -0.82
N HIS A 271 -3.31 -5.04 -0.37
CA HIS A 271 -2.05 -5.60 -0.88
C HIS A 271 -2.31 -6.79 -1.81
N SER A 272 -1.34 -7.07 -2.67
CA SER A 272 -1.25 -8.32 -3.41
C SER A 272 -1.06 -9.50 -2.46
N ASP A 273 -1.63 -10.63 -2.83
CA ASP A 273 -1.43 -11.90 -2.14
C ASP A 273 -0.08 -12.54 -2.53
N PHE A 274 0.22 -13.71 -1.98
CA PHE A 274 1.47 -14.42 -2.28
C PHE A 274 1.66 -14.67 -3.79
N LYS A 275 0.60 -15.07 -4.49
CA LYS A 275 0.66 -15.34 -5.94
C LYS A 275 0.93 -14.06 -6.74
N GLY A 276 0.31 -12.95 -6.34
CA GLY A 276 0.55 -11.64 -6.92
C GLY A 276 1.99 -11.16 -6.74
N ILE A 277 2.57 -11.36 -5.56
CA ILE A 277 3.97 -11.03 -5.29
C ILE A 277 4.92 -11.87 -6.15
N VAL A 278 4.78 -13.19 -6.16
CA VAL A 278 5.60 -14.08 -7.01
C VAL A 278 5.45 -13.76 -8.49
N ARG A 279 4.24 -13.38 -8.93
CA ARG A 279 3.98 -12.93 -10.30
C ARG A 279 4.74 -11.63 -10.62
N TYR A 280 4.77 -10.65 -9.71
CA TYR A 280 5.59 -9.44 -9.89
C TYR A 280 7.03 -9.86 -10.13
N VAL A 281 7.60 -10.57 -9.16
CA VAL A 281 9.02 -10.91 -9.13
C VAL A 281 9.43 -11.58 -10.44
N ARG A 282 8.71 -12.61 -10.88
CA ARG A 282 8.99 -13.30 -12.15
C ARG A 282 8.92 -12.39 -13.37
N LYS A 283 7.91 -11.52 -13.45
CA LYS A 283 7.68 -10.67 -14.62
C LYS A 283 8.53 -9.39 -14.63
N SER A 284 9.11 -9.01 -13.49
CA SER A 284 10.06 -7.90 -13.39
C SER A 284 11.37 -8.17 -14.13
N GLN A 285 11.73 -9.45 -14.30
CA GLN A 285 13.00 -9.89 -14.87
C GLN A 285 14.23 -9.37 -14.12
N ALA A 286 14.06 -8.97 -12.85
CA ALA A 286 15.16 -8.49 -12.02
C ALA A 286 16.21 -9.57 -11.76
N GLU A 287 17.48 -9.17 -11.82
CA GLU A 287 18.63 -10.01 -11.52
C GLU A 287 18.86 -10.14 -10.01
N GLU A 288 18.50 -9.09 -9.27
CA GLU A 288 18.64 -8.99 -7.81
C GLU A 288 17.31 -8.55 -7.19
N ILE A 289 16.83 -9.29 -6.19
CA ILE A 289 15.58 -8.98 -5.49
C ILE A 289 15.87 -8.65 -4.03
N TYR A 290 15.23 -7.60 -3.54
CA TYR A 290 15.21 -7.23 -2.13
C TYR A 290 13.78 -7.33 -1.62
N THR A 291 13.54 -8.17 -0.62
CA THR A 291 12.21 -8.29 -0.01
C THR A 291 12.14 -7.44 1.25
N VAL A 292 11.05 -6.73 1.47
CA VAL A 292 10.89 -5.83 2.62
C VAL A 292 9.50 -5.94 3.22
N TYR A 293 9.35 -5.61 4.51
CA TYR A 293 8.11 -5.74 5.27
C TYR A 293 7.60 -7.19 5.42
N GLY A 294 6.58 -7.40 6.27
CA GLY A 294 5.92 -8.69 6.47
C GLY A 294 6.85 -9.91 6.57
N PHE A 295 6.64 -10.88 5.68
CA PHE A 295 7.37 -12.14 5.56
C PHE A 295 8.64 -12.02 4.71
N SER A 296 9.32 -10.86 4.73
CA SER A 296 10.51 -10.58 3.92
C SER A 296 11.53 -11.73 3.91
N LYS A 297 11.98 -12.20 5.08
CA LYS A 297 12.93 -13.30 5.20
C LYS A 297 12.43 -14.60 4.54
N PHE A 298 11.20 -15.01 4.87
CA PHE A 298 10.61 -16.22 4.30
C PHE A 298 10.47 -16.12 2.77
N LEU A 299 10.01 -14.96 2.27
CA LEU A 299 9.84 -14.76 0.83
C LEU A 299 11.20 -14.81 0.12
N ALA A 300 12.24 -14.18 0.66
CA ALA A 300 13.57 -14.24 0.08
C ALA A 300 14.09 -15.68 0.01
N GLU A 301 13.99 -16.44 1.11
CA GLU A 301 14.37 -17.85 1.15
C GLU A 301 13.58 -18.71 0.15
N TYR A 302 12.27 -18.44 0.00
CA TYR A 302 11.42 -19.12 -0.98
C TYR A 302 11.85 -18.81 -2.42
N LEU A 303 12.08 -17.53 -2.75
CA LEU A 303 12.48 -17.12 -4.10
C LEU A 303 13.83 -17.73 -4.50
N GLU A 304 14.79 -17.81 -3.57
CA GLU A 304 16.07 -18.46 -3.83
C GLU A 304 15.94 -19.97 -4.02
N ARG A 305 15.31 -20.66 -3.06
CA ARG A 305 15.28 -22.13 -3.02
C ARG A 305 14.36 -22.73 -4.06
N GLU A 306 13.18 -22.16 -4.22
CA GLU A 306 12.12 -22.73 -5.06
C GLU A 306 12.15 -22.18 -6.49
N LEU A 307 12.63 -20.94 -6.67
CA LEU A 307 12.60 -20.26 -7.97
C LEU A 307 13.99 -19.95 -8.55
N GLY A 308 15.07 -20.17 -7.80
CA GLY A 308 16.43 -19.87 -8.25
C GLY A 308 16.69 -18.37 -8.46
N MET A 309 15.93 -17.49 -7.81
CA MET A 309 16.00 -16.04 -7.99
C MET A 309 16.76 -15.40 -6.82
N PRO A 310 17.97 -14.82 -7.04
CA PRO A 310 18.79 -14.23 -5.97
C PRO A 310 18.01 -13.16 -5.19
N SER A 311 17.85 -13.38 -3.87
CA SER A 311 16.93 -12.56 -3.07
C SER A 311 17.48 -12.27 -1.67
N THR A 312 17.55 -10.99 -1.29
CA THR A 312 18.04 -10.56 0.03
C THR A 312 16.92 -9.89 0.85
N PRO A 313 16.65 -10.33 2.09
CA PRO A 313 15.70 -9.64 2.95
C PRO A 313 16.30 -8.35 3.52
N LEU A 314 15.57 -7.24 3.41
CA LEU A 314 15.88 -5.99 4.10
C LEU A 314 15.28 -5.99 5.50
N GLU A 315 16.11 -6.26 6.50
CA GLU A 315 15.68 -6.22 7.89
C GLU A 315 15.51 -4.77 8.38
N ARG A 316 14.32 -4.44 8.91
CA ARG A 316 14.15 -3.21 9.70
C ARG A 316 15.01 -3.38 10.94
N SER A 317 16.08 -2.61 11.08
CA SER A 317 16.88 -2.64 12.30
C SER A 317 15.98 -2.32 13.50
N ASN A 318 15.75 -3.33 14.36
CA ASN A 318 15.02 -3.18 15.60
C ASN A 318 15.78 -2.19 16.50
N ARG A 319 15.36 -0.93 16.46
CA ARG A 319 15.64 0.10 17.47
C ARG A 319 14.41 0.96 17.64
#